data_AF-A0A1Y6BZW2-F1
#
_entry.id   AF-A0A1Y6BZW2-F1
#
_cell.length_a   1.000
_cell.length_b   1.000
_cell.length_c   1.000
_cell.angle_alpha   90.00
_cell.angle_beta   90.00
_cell.angle_gamma   90.00
#
_symmetry.space_group_name_H-M   'P 1'
#
loop_
_entity.id
_entity.type
_entity.pdbx_description
1 polymer ?
#
loop_
_entity_poly.entity_id
_entity_poly.type
_entity_poly.pdbx_seq_one_letter_code
_entity_poly.pdbx_strand_id
1 'polypeptide(L)'
;MKLTDIEFKDEAFKVAVMASGVEFAEQVVEIKARKSAITCTQGIEHFSQLKLLDLTRNQLTEIDLSNNTALEELYLGNNELEEIDLSACTKLRHLEVFINDLNELDVSKLENLENLYANKNDLVKLDLSNNPKIEEIQLSNNELEALQLAEQCNPFIVKIENTKLDEACVNQLKTLVGPNNLKL
;
A
#
# COMPACT_ATOMS: atom_id res chain seq x y z
N MET A 1 -12.23 23.10 4.94
CA MET A 1 -13.61 22.70 5.31
C MET A 1 -13.60 22.25 6.76
N LYS A 2 -14.61 22.58 7.60
CA LYS A 2 -14.59 22.10 8.99
C LYS A 2 -14.87 20.60 9.04
N LEU A 3 -14.21 19.87 9.94
CA LEU A 3 -14.42 18.43 10.10
C LEU A 3 -15.87 18.10 10.49
N THR A 4 -16.52 18.97 11.25
CA THR A 4 -17.93 18.81 11.66
C THR A 4 -18.92 18.88 10.51
N ASP A 5 -18.49 19.40 9.35
CA ASP A 5 -19.34 19.57 8.18
C ASP A 5 -19.18 18.40 7.18
N ILE A 6 -18.27 17.45 7.45
CA ILE A 6 -18.04 16.28 6.61
C ILE A 6 -19.04 15.18 6.94
N GLU A 7 -19.66 14.61 5.90
CA GLU A 7 -20.55 13.46 6.03
C GLU A 7 -19.75 12.15 5.99
N PHE A 8 -19.51 11.57 7.16
CA PHE A 8 -18.93 10.25 7.31
C PHE A 8 -20.01 9.17 7.38
N LYS A 9 -19.86 8.09 6.61
CA LYS A 9 -20.75 6.92 6.69
C LYS A 9 -20.39 5.96 7.81
N ASP A 10 -19.12 5.91 8.18
CA ASP A 10 -18.59 5.02 9.21
C ASP A 10 -18.23 5.84 10.46
N GLU A 11 -18.87 5.53 11.59
CA GLU A 11 -18.64 6.28 12.83
C GLU A 11 -17.24 6.00 13.41
N ALA A 12 -16.68 4.81 13.21
CA ALA A 12 -15.33 4.50 13.67
C ALA A 12 -14.29 5.31 12.87
N PHE A 13 -14.50 5.46 11.55
CA PHE A 13 -13.66 6.31 10.72
C PHE A 13 -13.78 7.78 11.12
N LYS A 14 -15.00 8.28 11.34
CA LYS A 14 -15.24 9.63 11.85
C LYS A 14 -14.52 9.87 13.18
N VAL A 15 -14.65 8.95 14.14
CA VAL A 15 -13.96 9.06 15.44
C VAL A 15 -12.45 9.14 15.26
N ALA A 16 -11.88 8.32 14.37
CA ALA A 16 -10.45 8.36 14.09
C ALA A 16 -10.00 9.70 13.48
N VAL A 17 -10.77 10.26 12.55
CA VAL A 17 -10.50 11.60 11.99
C VAL A 17 -10.56 12.67 13.08
N MET A 18 -11.61 12.65 13.91
CA MET A 18 -11.81 13.63 14.98
C MET A 18 -10.75 13.54 16.08
N ALA A 19 -10.11 12.37 16.26
CA ALA A 19 -9.02 12.18 17.19
C ALA A 19 -7.74 12.96 16.83
N SER A 20 -7.63 13.47 15.59
CA SER A 20 -6.54 14.37 15.18
C SER A 20 -6.51 15.68 15.96
N GLY A 21 -7.65 16.11 16.54
CA GLY A 21 -7.76 17.34 17.32
C GLY A 21 -7.70 18.63 16.52
N VAL A 22 -7.69 18.56 15.18
CA VAL A 22 -7.75 19.74 14.30
C VAL A 22 -9.20 20.09 13.98
N GLU A 23 -9.45 21.33 13.54
CA GLU A 23 -10.81 21.80 13.21
C GLU A 23 -11.12 21.65 11.73
N PHE A 24 -10.10 21.71 10.86
CA PHE A 24 -10.28 21.77 9.41
C PHE A 24 -9.62 20.61 8.67
N ALA A 25 -10.28 20.15 7.60
CA ALA A 25 -9.84 19.03 6.77
C ALA A 25 -8.43 19.21 6.20
N GLU A 26 -8.07 20.43 5.80
CA GLU A 26 -6.74 20.79 5.30
C GLU A 26 -5.63 20.69 6.34
N GLN A 27 -5.97 20.53 7.62
CA GLN A 27 -5.01 20.33 8.71
C GLN A 27 -4.81 18.84 9.04
N VAL A 28 -5.64 17.95 8.50
CA VAL A 28 -5.51 16.51 8.71
C VAL A 28 -4.37 15.99 7.84
N VAL A 29 -3.25 15.67 8.48
CA VAL A 29 -2.05 15.14 7.81
C VAL A 29 -1.81 13.66 8.08
N GLU A 30 -2.46 13.11 9.11
CA GLU A 30 -2.32 11.73 9.55
C GLU A 30 -3.66 11.21 10.05
N ILE A 31 -4.02 9.98 9.66
CA ILE A 31 -5.14 9.22 10.23
C ILE A 31 -4.64 7.82 10.56
N LYS A 32 -4.79 7.41 11.82
CA LYS A 32 -4.43 6.08 12.32
C LYS A 32 -5.62 5.44 13.02
N ALA A 33 -6.13 4.35 12.47
CA ALA A 33 -7.33 3.67 12.94
C ALA A 33 -7.22 2.15 12.77
N ARG A 34 -6.16 1.55 13.33
CA ARG A 34 -5.97 0.11 13.26
C ARG A 34 -7.01 -0.64 14.09
N LYS A 35 -7.55 -1.74 13.56
CA LYS A 35 -8.47 -2.63 14.31
C LYS A 35 -9.68 -1.88 14.88
N SER A 36 -10.25 -0.99 14.07
CA SER A 36 -11.36 -0.13 14.45
C SER A 36 -12.71 -0.59 13.88
N ALA A 37 -12.72 -1.74 13.19
CA ALA A 37 -13.89 -2.30 12.51
C ALA A 37 -14.47 -1.36 11.43
N ILE A 38 -13.61 -0.55 10.80
CA ILE A 38 -13.99 0.36 9.73
C ILE A 38 -14.36 -0.45 8.48
N THR A 39 -15.46 -0.05 7.83
CA THR A 39 -15.98 -0.66 6.60
C THR A 39 -16.11 0.35 5.45
N CYS A 40 -16.10 1.65 5.74
CA CYS A 40 -16.23 2.69 4.73
C CYS A 40 -15.39 3.92 5.09
N THR A 41 -14.69 4.49 4.11
CA THR A 41 -13.84 5.67 4.26
C THR A 41 -14.46 6.95 3.68
N GLN A 42 -15.77 6.96 3.38
CA GLN A 42 -16.43 8.17 2.88
C GLN A 42 -16.13 9.38 3.79
N GLY A 43 -15.73 10.48 3.16
CA GLY A 43 -15.21 11.69 3.80
C GLY A 43 -13.69 11.84 3.66
N ILE A 44 -12.96 10.76 3.31
CA ILE A 44 -11.51 10.79 3.11
C ILE A 44 -11.07 11.69 1.95
N GLU A 45 -11.96 11.89 0.96
CA GLU A 45 -11.74 12.74 -0.21
C GLU A 45 -11.50 14.22 0.15
N HIS A 46 -11.85 14.64 1.37
CA HIS A 46 -11.62 16.00 1.86
C HIS A 46 -10.20 16.23 2.42
N PHE A 47 -9.41 15.18 2.66
CA PHE A 47 -8.09 15.29 3.30
C PHE A 47 -6.94 15.33 2.29
N SER A 48 -6.90 16.38 1.48
CA SER A 48 -5.86 16.56 0.44
C SER A 48 -4.42 16.74 0.97
N GLN A 49 -4.26 17.01 2.28
CA GLN A 49 -2.95 17.13 2.95
C GLN A 49 -2.55 15.85 3.69
N LEU A 50 -3.35 14.78 3.61
CA LEU A 50 -3.09 13.51 4.27
C LEU A 50 -1.80 12.88 3.69
N LYS A 51 -0.82 12.67 4.58
CA LYS A 51 0.49 12.07 4.26
C LYS A 51 0.60 10.63 4.75
N LEU A 52 -0.04 10.31 5.86
CA LEU A 52 -0.05 8.97 6.44
C LEU A 52 -1.48 8.51 6.68
N LEU A 53 -1.83 7.37 6.07
CA LEU A 53 -3.09 6.69 6.33
C LEU A 53 -2.81 5.26 6.82
N ASP A 54 -3.28 4.94 8.01
CA ASP A 54 -3.17 3.61 8.58
C ASP A 54 -4.52 3.05 9.01
N LEU A 55 -5.06 2.17 8.16
CA LEU A 55 -6.31 1.44 8.37
C LEU A 55 -6.05 -0.07 8.43
N THR A 56 -4.88 -0.48 8.92
CA THR A 56 -4.53 -1.90 9.04
C THR A 56 -5.51 -2.64 9.96
N ARG A 57 -5.92 -3.87 9.59
CA ARG A 57 -6.84 -4.73 10.37
C ARG A 57 -8.27 -4.18 10.45
N ASN A 58 -8.83 -3.71 9.33
CA ASN A 58 -10.23 -3.31 9.24
C ASN A 58 -11.00 -4.28 8.31
N GLN A 59 -12.15 -3.86 7.79
CA GLN A 59 -13.02 -4.67 6.91
C GLN A 59 -13.34 -3.86 5.64
N LEU A 60 -12.33 -3.20 5.08
CA LEU A 60 -12.49 -2.43 3.86
C LEU A 60 -12.53 -3.37 2.66
N THR A 61 -13.57 -3.26 1.85
CA THR A 61 -13.67 -3.92 0.54
C THR A 61 -13.30 -2.99 -0.61
N GLU A 62 -13.35 -1.67 -0.37
CA GLU A 62 -12.99 -0.63 -1.33
C GLU A 62 -12.40 0.59 -0.60
N ILE A 63 -11.63 1.39 -1.32
CA ILE A 63 -11.15 2.70 -0.85
C ILE A 63 -10.87 3.61 -2.05
N ASP A 64 -11.44 4.81 -2.05
CA ASP A 64 -11.13 5.85 -3.03
C ASP A 64 -10.08 6.81 -2.46
N LEU A 65 -8.88 6.80 -3.03
CA LEU A 65 -7.76 7.69 -2.68
C LEU A 65 -7.47 8.77 -3.73
N SER A 66 -8.37 8.98 -4.69
CA SER A 66 -8.16 9.87 -5.84
C SER A 66 -7.85 11.34 -5.45
N ASN A 67 -8.31 11.79 -4.27
CA ASN A 67 -8.06 13.13 -3.75
C ASN A 67 -6.89 13.20 -2.76
N ASN A 68 -6.35 12.07 -2.30
CA ASN A 68 -5.30 12.00 -1.27
C ASN A 68 -3.90 12.00 -1.91
N THR A 69 -3.67 12.94 -2.83
CA THR A 69 -2.45 13.07 -3.65
C THR A 69 -1.18 13.41 -2.86
N ALA A 70 -1.32 13.74 -1.57
CA ALA A 70 -0.21 14.01 -0.66
C ALA A 70 0.30 12.76 0.09
N LEU A 71 -0.32 11.58 -0.09
CA LEU A 71 0.05 10.37 0.63
C LEU A 71 1.50 9.96 0.36
N GLU A 72 2.24 9.73 1.44
CA GLU A 72 3.62 9.28 1.48
C GLU A 72 3.70 7.85 2.08
N GLU A 73 2.81 7.52 3.02
CA GLU A 73 2.74 6.23 3.70
C GLU A 73 1.29 5.71 3.77
N LEU A 74 1.07 4.48 3.28
CA LEU A 74 -0.24 3.85 3.21
C LEU A 74 -0.22 2.43 3.78
N TYR A 75 -1.02 2.21 4.82
CA TYR A 75 -1.15 0.93 5.50
C TYR A 75 -2.60 0.44 5.45
N LEU A 76 -2.85 -0.55 4.60
CA LEU A 76 -4.15 -1.18 4.36
C LEU A 76 -4.09 -2.71 4.58
N GLY A 77 -3.05 -3.22 5.23
CA GLY A 77 -2.92 -4.65 5.45
C GLY A 77 -4.03 -5.23 6.32
N ASN A 78 -4.42 -6.48 6.06
CA ASN A 78 -5.50 -7.19 6.75
C ASN A 78 -6.83 -6.44 6.59
N ASN A 79 -7.29 -6.36 5.34
CA ASN A 79 -8.62 -5.92 4.93
C ASN A 79 -9.15 -6.96 3.91
N GLU A 80 -10.18 -6.61 3.15
CA GLU A 80 -10.87 -7.48 2.19
C GLU A 80 -10.87 -6.82 0.79
N LEU A 81 -9.78 -6.12 0.44
CA LEU A 81 -9.65 -5.41 -0.83
C LEU A 81 -9.40 -6.39 -1.97
N GLU A 82 -10.25 -6.35 -3.00
CA GLU A 82 -10.04 -7.10 -4.26
C GLU A 82 -9.28 -6.25 -5.30
N GLU A 83 -9.42 -4.92 -5.23
CA GLU A 83 -8.74 -3.96 -6.10
C GLU A 83 -8.34 -2.69 -5.33
N ILE A 84 -7.36 -1.96 -5.87
CA ILE A 84 -6.96 -0.65 -5.35
C ILE A 84 -6.38 0.24 -6.46
N ASP A 85 -6.93 1.45 -6.62
CA ASP A 85 -6.37 2.46 -7.52
C ASP A 85 -5.43 3.40 -6.75
N LEU A 86 -4.14 3.35 -7.09
CA LEU A 86 -3.08 4.18 -6.51
C LEU A 86 -2.55 5.24 -7.49
N SER A 87 -3.21 5.43 -8.64
CA SER A 87 -2.74 6.30 -9.72
C SER A 87 -2.58 7.77 -9.32
N ALA A 88 -3.36 8.24 -8.33
CA ALA A 88 -3.28 9.58 -7.76
C ALA A 88 -2.22 9.72 -6.65
N CYS A 89 -1.77 8.62 -6.06
CA CYS A 89 -0.91 8.59 -4.88
C CYS A 89 0.60 8.61 -5.24
N THR A 90 0.99 9.45 -6.20
CA THR A 90 2.34 9.43 -6.82
C THR A 90 3.50 9.79 -5.88
N LYS A 91 3.21 10.22 -4.64
CA LYS A 91 4.19 10.54 -3.60
C LYS A 91 4.45 9.37 -2.64
N LEU A 92 3.75 8.23 -2.80
CA LEU A 92 3.95 7.08 -1.93
C LEU A 92 5.39 6.60 -1.94
N ARG A 93 5.89 6.33 -0.73
CA ARG A 93 7.19 5.75 -0.42
C ARG A 93 7.04 4.41 0.29
N HIS A 94 5.99 4.26 1.08
CA HIS A 94 5.70 3.04 1.85
C HIS A 94 4.28 2.55 1.58
N LEU A 95 4.15 1.31 1.12
CA LEU A 95 2.86 0.68 0.84
C LEU A 95 2.74 -0.70 1.51
N GLU A 96 1.76 -0.86 2.39
CA GLU A 96 1.38 -2.13 2.99
C GLU A 96 -0.05 -2.51 2.60
N VAL A 97 -0.19 -3.59 1.84
CA VAL A 97 -1.47 -4.19 1.42
C VAL A 97 -1.51 -5.69 1.69
N PHE A 98 -0.68 -6.18 2.62
CA PHE A 98 -0.60 -7.60 2.96
C PHE A 98 -1.92 -8.14 3.52
N ILE A 99 -2.27 -9.41 3.28
CA ILE A 99 -3.56 -10.00 3.72
C ILE A 99 -4.73 -9.15 3.19
N ASN A 100 -4.91 -9.21 1.88
CA ASN A 100 -6.10 -8.78 1.15
C ASN A 100 -6.35 -9.84 0.06
N ASP A 101 -7.28 -9.59 -0.85
CA ASP A 101 -7.66 -10.50 -1.94
C ASP A 101 -7.27 -9.91 -3.31
N LEU A 102 -6.17 -9.13 -3.36
CA LEU A 102 -5.71 -8.46 -4.58
C LEU A 102 -5.19 -9.48 -5.60
N ASN A 103 -5.76 -9.48 -6.80
CA ASN A 103 -5.27 -10.28 -7.94
C ASN A 103 -4.30 -9.49 -8.84
N GLU A 104 -4.38 -8.16 -8.81
CA GLU A 104 -3.51 -7.22 -9.50
C GLU A 104 -3.13 -6.04 -8.60
N LEU A 105 -1.97 -5.45 -8.90
CA LEU A 105 -1.49 -4.27 -8.20
C LEU A 105 -0.66 -3.42 -9.17
N ASP A 106 -1.22 -2.29 -9.60
CA ASP A 106 -0.51 -1.32 -10.45
C ASP A 106 0.23 -0.30 -9.58
N VAL A 107 1.56 -0.37 -9.60
CA VAL A 107 2.46 0.59 -8.93
C VAL A 107 3.25 1.44 -9.92
N SER A 108 2.87 1.46 -11.20
CA SER A 108 3.62 2.12 -12.28
C SER A 108 3.75 3.64 -12.11
N LYS A 109 2.88 4.27 -11.32
CA LYS A 109 2.92 5.71 -10.99
C LYS A 109 3.68 6.02 -9.71
N LEU A 110 4.14 5.01 -8.97
CA LEU A 110 4.76 5.16 -7.66
C LEU A 110 6.30 5.21 -7.79
N GLU A 111 6.82 6.18 -8.55
CA GLU A 111 8.26 6.32 -8.84
C GLU A 111 9.13 6.52 -7.58
N ASN A 112 8.50 6.93 -6.48
CA ASN A 112 9.13 7.14 -5.18
C ASN A 112 9.00 5.96 -4.22
N LEU A 113 8.39 4.84 -4.64
CA LEU A 113 8.14 3.69 -3.78
C LEU A 113 9.47 3.06 -3.34
N GLU A 114 9.67 3.00 -2.03
CA GLU A 114 10.86 2.46 -1.35
C GLU A 114 10.55 1.11 -0.70
N ASN A 115 9.34 0.95 -0.13
CA ASN A 115 8.96 -0.27 0.57
C ASN A 115 7.59 -0.78 0.12
N LEU A 116 7.53 -2.05 -0.27
CA LEU A 116 6.31 -2.72 -0.70
C LEU A 116 6.09 -4.02 0.08
N TYR A 117 4.97 -4.10 0.79
CA TYR A 117 4.53 -5.29 1.51
C TYR A 117 3.16 -5.73 1.00
N ALA A 118 3.13 -6.71 0.11
CA ALA A 118 1.91 -7.28 -0.49
C ALA A 118 1.82 -8.81 -0.29
N ASN A 119 2.44 -9.34 0.77
CA ASN A 119 2.33 -10.75 1.14
C ASN A 119 0.88 -11.19 1.33
N LYS A 120 0.55 -12.45 1.03
CA LYS A 120 -0.80 -13.02 1.26
C LYS A 120 -1.87 -12.23 0.50
N ASN A 121 -1.73 -12.23 -0.82
CA ASN A 121 -2.72 -11.81 -1.80
C ASN A 121 -2.74 -12.89 -2.91
N ASP A 122 -3.46 -12.65 -4.00
CA ASP A 122 -3.57 -13.56 -5.15
C ASP A 122 -2.84 -13.00 -6.39
N LEU A 123 -1.78 -12.21 -6.19
CA LEU A 123 -1.05 -11.56 -7.28
C LEU A 123 -0.39 -12.60 -8.19
N VAL A 124 -0.70 -12.55 -9.49
CA VAL A 124 -0.12 -13.46 -10.50
C VAL A 124 1.13 -12.87 -11.16
N LYS A 125 1.16 -11.55 -11.29
CA LYS A 125 2.27 -10.79 -11.88
C LYS A 125 2.46 -9.49 -11.13
N LEU A 126 3.69 -8.99 -11.10
CA LEU A 126 3.99 -7.65 -10.61
C LEU A 126 5.09 -7.01 -11.44
N ASP A 127 4.85 -5.78 -11.86
CA ASP A 127 5.82 -4.98 -12.61
C ASP A 127 6.34 -3.83 -11.75
N LEU A 128 7.61 -3.92 -11.36
CA LEU A 128 8.34 -2.89 -10.62
C LEU A 128 9.34 -2.14 -11.52
N SER A 129 9.21 -2.21 -12.86
CA SER A 129 10.15 -1.57 -13.79
C SER A 129 10.20 -0.05 -13.64
N ASN A 130 9.12 0.55 -13.13
CA ASN A 130 8.98 2.00 -12.92
C ASN A 130 9.25 2.42 -11.46
N ASN A 131 9.76 1.52 -10.62
CA ASN A 131 9.98 1.77 -9.18
C ASN A 131 11.48 1.64 -8.81
N PRO A 132 12.35 2.53 -9.34
CA PRO A 132 13.80 2.38 -9.19
C PRO A 132 14.32 2.57 -7.76
N LYS A 133 13.49 3.08 -6.84
CA LYS A 133 13.84 3.35 -5.45
C LYS A 133 13.50 2.23 -4.48
N ILE A 134 12.96 1.10 -4.95
CA ILE A 134 12.61 -0.03 -4.09
C ILE A 134 13.85 -0.52 -3.30
N GLU A 135 13.71 -0.55 -1.98
CA GLU A 135 14.69 -1.04 -1.01
C GLU A 135 14.21 -2.32 -0.32
N GLU A 136 12.90 -2.47 -0.08
CA GLU A 136 12.33 -3.69 0.52
C GLU A 136 11.09 -4.18 -0.23
N ILE A 137 11.09 -5.48 -0.54
CA ILE A 137 9.99 -6.19 -1.19
C ILE A 137 9.59 -7.36 -0.30
N GLN A 138 8.30 -7.44 0.05
CA GLN A 138 7.71 -8.65 0.63
C GLN A 138 6.45 -9.08 -0.13
N LEU A 139 6.56 -10.19 -0.85
CA LEU A 139 5.52 -10.75 -1.73
C LEU A 139 5.22 -12.22 -1.44
N SER A 140 5.67 -12.74 -0.28
CA SER A 140 5.49 -14.14 0.07
C SER A 140 4.00 -14.53 0.12
N ASN A 141 3.68 -15.77 -0.27
CA ASN A 141 2.31 -16.29 -0.34
C ASN A 141 1.45 -15.48 -1.31
N ASN A 142 1.84 -15.51 -2.58
CA ASN A 142 1.08 -15.04 -3.73
C ASN A 142 1.14 -16.12 -4.81
N GLU A 143 0.40 -15.96 -5.90
CA GLU A 143 0.46 -16.83 -7.08
C GLU A 143 1.44 -16.31 -8.15
N LEU A 144 2.47 -15.56 -7.73
CA LEU A 144 3.39 -14.88 -8.64
C LEU A 144 4.13 -15.87 -9.54
N GLU A 145 3.96 -15.68 -10.85
CA GLU A 145 4.71 -16.38 -11.90
C GLU A 145 5.82 -15.49 -12.47
N ALA A 146 5.59 -14.17 -12.50
CA ALA A 146 6.53 -13.19 -13.04
C ALA A 146 6.65 -11.95 -12.15
N LEU A 147 7.89 -11.50 -11.95
CA LEU A 147 8.24 -10.24 -11.30
C LEU A 147 9.25 -9.50 -12.18
N GLN A 148 8.89 -8.30 -12.61
CA GLN A 148 9.81 -7.41 -13.33
C GLN A 148 10.38 -6.37 -12.38
N LEU A 149 11.66 -6.07 -12.52
CA LEU A 149 12.40 -5.14 -11.69
C LEU A 149 13.00 -4.03 -12.55
N ALA A 150 13.10 -2.81 -12.02
CA ALA A 150 13.78 -1.73 -12.72
C ALA A 150 15.27 -2.05 -12.92
N GLU A 151 15.85 -1.65 -14.06
CA GLU A 151 17.25 -1.98 -14.41
C GLU A 151 18.29 -1.50 -13.37
N GLN A 152 17.99 -0.42 -12.64
CA GLN A 152 18.86 0.19 -11.64
C GLN A 152 18.37 -0.03 -10.21
N CYS A 153 17.35 -0.87 -9.98
CA CYS A 153 16.94 -1.17 -8.61
C CYS A 153 17.97 -2.07 -7.92
N ASN A 154 18.16 -1.84 -6.63
CA ASN A 154 19.04 -2.65 -5.80
C ASN A 154 18.36 -2.86 -4.44
N PRO A 155 17.31 -3.69 -4.38
CA PRO A 155 16.58 -3.91 -3.14
C PRO A 155 17.54 -4.47 -2.09
N PHE A 156 17.51 -3.86 -0.90
CA PHE A 156 18.29 -4.34 0.23
C PHE A 156 17.71 -5.64 0.80
N ILE A 157 16.38 -5.78 0.82
CA ILE A 157 15.65 -6.95 1.35
C ILE A 157 14.60 -7.43 0.36
N VAL A 158 14.58 -8.73 0.09
CA VAL A 158 13.56 -9.38 -0.74
C VAL A 158 13.08 -10.65 -0.05
N LYS A 159 11.77 -10.74 0.19
CA LYS A 159 11.11 -11.93 0.74
C LYS A 159 9.95 -12.35 -0.15
N ILE A 160 10.12 -13.46 -0.86
CA ILE A 160 9.14 -13.99 -1.81
C ILE A 160 9.09 -15.52 -1.68
N GLU A 161 8.65 -15.98 -0.51
CA GLU A 161 8.48 -17.40 -0.21
C GLU A 161 7.08 -17.88 -0.63
N ASN A 162 6.92 -19.18 -0.91
CA ASN A 162 5.63 -19.76 -1.29
C ASN A 162 4.99 -19.06 -2.52
N THR A 163 5.78 -18.91 -3.58
CA THR A 163 5.33 -18.41 -4.90
C THR A 163 5.87 -19.33 -6.00
N LYS A 164 5.56 -19.05 -7.27
CA LYS A 164 5.95 -19.87 -8.44
C LYS A 164 6.86 -19.09 -9.41
N LEU A 165 7.71 -18.20 -8.88
CA LEU A 165 8.63 -17.41 -9.72
C LEU A 165 9.47 -18.29 -10.63
N ASP A 166 9.63 -17.87 -11.88
CA ASP A 166 10.49 -18.55 -12.83
C ASP A 166 11.98 -18.52 -12.42
N GLU A 167 12.76 -19.46 -12.98
CA GLU A 167 14.19 -19.62 -12.66
C GLU A 167 15.03 -18.39 -13.03
N ALA A 168 14.66 -17.67 -14.10
CA ALA A 168 15.40 -16.50 -14.54
C ALA A 168 15.24 -15.36 -13.53
N CYS A 169 14.02 -15.12 -13.05
CA CYS A 169 13.71 -14.14 -12.01
C CYS A 169 14.43 -14.48 -10.69
N VAL A 170 14.37 -15.75 -10.27
CA VAL A 170 15.10 -16.23 -9.08
C VAL A 170 16.61 -15.99 -9.20
N ASN A 171 17.20 -16.27 -10.36
CA ASN A 171 18.63 -16.04 -10.58
C ASN A 171 18.96 -14.55 -10.59
N GLN A 172 18.13 -13.69 -11.19
CA GLN A 172 18.29 -12.25 -11.13
C GLN A 172 18.31 -11.74 -9.68
N LEU A 173 17.33 -12.14 -8.86
CA LEU A 173 17.25 -11.75 -7.45
C LEU A 173 18.48 -12.15 -6.63
N LYS A 174 19.03 -13.35 -6.87
CA LYS A 174 20.27 -13.82 -6.22
C LYS A 174 21.51 -13.00 -6.60
N THR A 175 21.51 -12.33 -7.75
CA THR A 175 22.61 -11.44 -8.14
C THR A 175 22.49 -10.04 -7.52
N LEU A 176 21.27 -9.59 -7.24
CA LEU A 176 20.99 -8.26 -6.68
C LEU A 176 21.10 -8.25 -5.15
N VAL A 177 20.62 -9.30 -4.49
CA VAL A 177 20.42 -9.30 -3.02
C VAL A 177 21.29 -10.34 -2.35
N GLY A 178 22.03 -9.92 -1.31
CA GLY A 178 22.85 -10.83 -0.52
C GLY A 178 22.02 -11.92 0.20
N PRO A 179 22.59 -13.12 0.43
CA PRO A 179 21.84 -14.28 0.94
C PRO A 179 21.23 -14.09 2.34
N ASN A 180 21.75 -13.15 3.14
CA ASN A 180 21.18 -12.83 4.45
C ASN A 180 19.86 -12.04 4.35
N ASN A 181 19.64 -11.35 3.24
CA ASN A 181 18.50 -10.47 3.02
C ASN A 181 17.54 -11.00 1.93
N LEU A 182 17.84 -12.15 1.36
CA LEU A 182 17.04 -12.81 0.33
C LEU A 182 16.35 -14.05 0.91
N LYS A 183 15.02 -14.10 0.81
CA LYS A 183 14.18 -15.28 1.09
C LYS A 183 13.33 -15.55 -0.15
N LEU A 184 13.44 -16.77 -0.69
CA LEU A 184 12.73 -17.28 -1.86
C LEU A 184 12.15 -18.65 -1.53
#